data_AF-A0A1S6QFU9-F1
#
_entry.id   AF-A0A1S6QFU9-F1
#
_cell.length_a   1.000
_cell.length_b   1.000
_cell.length_c   1.000
_cell.angle_alpha   90.00
_cell.angle_beta   90.00
_cell.angle_gamma   90.00
#
_symmetry.space_group_name_H-M   'P 1'
#
loop_
_entity.id
_entity.type
_entity.pdbx_description
1 polymer ?
#
loop_
_entity_poly.entity_id
_entity_poly.type
_entity_poly.pdbx_seq_one_letter_code
_entity_poly.pdbx_strand_id
1 'polypeptide(L)'
;MSGSDRVNIKEWSKKELNSNFSFYLVLCICALLAYFLTNGIAQWPNLHNTDINEVSTSFMSGWLGSSFLIGLIASLLQSSAMFAMIDIQRDNAEHKNAMQRAFSIFDNGQYFIGWIIITIITTVLTFLWSLLLFIPGIVKSFSYSQALLIYRDSVKAGHPMGYMEAITESRKRMDGKKGFLFIFDLSFLG
;
A
#
# COMPACT_ATOMS: atom_id res chain seq x y z
N MET A 1 -6.06 -9.45 -21.63
CA MET A 1 -4.60 -9.23 -21.63
C MET A 1 -3.94 -10.56 -21.98
N SER A 2 -3.24 -10.60 -23.10
CA SER A 2 -2.64 -11.81 -23.69
C SER A 2 -1.34 -12.20 -22.97
N GLY A 3 -0.81 -13.40 -23.26
CA GLY A 3 0.50 -13.83 -22.74
C GLY A 3 1.64 -12.88 -23.14
N SER A 4 1.60 -12.35 -24.36
CA SER A 4 2.57 -11.38 -24.88
C SER A 4 2.50 -10.03 -24.16
N ASP A 5 1.31 -9.56 -23.78
CA ASP A 5 1.16 -8.29 -23.06
C ASP A 5 1.88 -8.34 -21.70
N ARG A 6 1.86 -9.48 -21.02
CA ARG A 6 2.56 -9.67 -19.73
C ARG A 6 4.07 -9.61 -19.87
N VAL A 7 4.62 -10.22 -20.93
CA VAL A 7 6.06 -10.22 -21.20
C VAL A 7 6.53 -8.79 -21.50
N ASN A 8 5.80 -8.08 -22.36
CA ASN A 8 6.12 -6.70 -22.74
C ASN A 8 6.16 -5.76 -21.53
N ILE A 9 5.20 -5.89 -20.59
CA ILE A 9 5.20 -5.09 -19.36
C ILE A 9 6.42 -5.40 -18.50
N LYS A 10 6.78 -6.68 -18.34
CA LYS A 10 7.96 -7.08 -17.54
C LYS A 10 9.26 -6.57 -18.16
N GLU A 11 9.40 -6.61 -19.48
CA GLU A 11 10.58 -6.09 -20.18
C GLU A 11 10.69 -4.58 -20.06
N TRP A 12 9.58 -3.86 -20.24
CA TRP A 12 9.53 -2.42 -20.03
C TRP A 12 9.93 -2.06 -18.59
N SER A 13 9.36 -2.73 -17.59
CA SER A 13 9.69 -2.48 -16.18
C SER A 13 11.17 -2.73 -15.87
N LYS A 14 11.79 -3.77 -16.46
CA LYS A 14 13.23 -4.03 -16.31
C LYS A 14 14.08 -2.92 -16.91
N LYS A 15 13.73 -2.45 -18.11
CA LYS A 15 14.47 -1.39 -18.79
C LYS A 15 14.39 -0.08 -18.00
N GLU A 16 13.19 0.26 -17.52
CA GLU A 16 12.96 1.47 -16.73
C GLU A 16 13.72 1.45 -15.40
N LEU A 17 13.62 0.32 -14.68
CA LEU A 17 14.33 0.12 -13.42
C LEU A 17 15.85 0.24 -13.60
N ASN A 18 16.41 -0.36 -14.66
CA ASN A 18 17.86 -0.31 -14.91
C ASN A 18 18.34 1.08 -15.30
N SER A 19 17.54 1.86 -16.03
CA SER A 19 17.90 3.23 -16.41
C SER A 19 17.97 4.16 -15.20
N ASN A 20 17.06 4.00 -14.23
CA ASN A 20 16.90 4.90 -13.09
C ASN A 20 17.10 4.18 -11.75
N PHE A 21 18.02 3.21 -11.71
CA PHE A 21 18.15 2.25 -10.61
C PHE A 21 18.29 2.90 -9.23
N SER A 22 19.14 3.93 -9.12
CA SER A 22 19.38 4.64 -7.85
C SER A 22 18.09 5.24 -7.27
N PHE A 23 17.23 5.80 -8.12
CA PHE A 23 15.96 6.39 -7.70
C PHE A 23 15.01 5.35 -7.11
N TYR A 24 14.80 4.23 -7.82
CA TYR A 24 13.92 3.15 -7.37
C TYR A 24 14.49 2.40 -6.17
N LEU A 25 15.81 2.26 -6.08
CA LEU A 25 16.49 1.66 -4.94
C LEU A 25 16.25 2.48 -3.67
N VAL A 26 16.33 3.81 -3.73
CA VAL A 26 16.03 4.67 -2.56
C VAL A 26 14.56 4.55 -2.14
N LEU A 27 13.61 4.58 -3.10
CA LEU A 27 12.19 4.37 -2.78
C LEU A 27 11.95 3.00 -2.11
N CYS A 28 12.60 1.95 -2.61
CA CYS A 28 12.51 0.61 -2.07
C CYS A 28 13.12 0.54 -0.65
N ILE A 29 14.31 1.12 -0.45
CA ILE A 29 14.95 1.19 0.88
C ILE A 29 14.07 1.94 1.87
N CYS A 30 13.46 3.06 1.50
CA CYS A 30 12.55 3.80 2.39
C CYS A 30 11.34 2.94 2.82
N ALA A 31 10.72 2.22 1.87
CA ALA A 31 9.61 1.34 2.17
C ALA A 31 10.03 0.12 3.01
N LEU A 32 11.18 -0.49 2.70
CA LEU A 32 11.72 -1.62 3.44
C LEU A 32 12.15 -1.24 4.85
N LEU A 33 12.85 -0.12 5.02
CA LEU A 33 13.24 0.37 6.34
C LEU A 33 12.02 0.58 7.25
N ALA A 34 10.95 1.17 6.72
CA ALA A 34 9.70 1.34 7.48
C ALA A 34 9.09 -0.01 7.89
N TYR A 35 9.11 -1.00 6.99
CA TYR A 35 8.65 -2.35 7.30
C TYR A 35 9.53 -3.07 8.33
N PHE A 36 10.86 -2.95 8.21
CA PHE A 36 11.81 -3.53 9.17
C PHE A 36 11.72 -2.88 10.55
N LEU A 37 11.52 -1.56 10.63
CA LEU A 37 11.28 -0.87 11.91
C LEU A 37 10.02 -1.40 12.60
N THR A 38 8.96 -1.70 11.83
CA THR A 38 7.71 -2.27 12.36
C THR A 38 7.94 -3.62 13.04
N ASN A 39 8.71 -4.51 12.39
CA ASN A 39 8.93 -5.88 12.86
C ASN A 39 10.09 -5.99 13.88
N GLY A 40 11.11 -5.13 13.75
CA GLY A 40 12.27 -5.10 14.64
C GLY A 40 11.93 -4.61 16.05
N ILE A 41 11.01 -3.64 16.16
CA ILE A 41 10.54 -3.14 17.48
C ILE A 41 9.58 -4.15 18.13
N ALA A 42 8.75 -4.85 17.35
CA ALA A 42 7.80 -5.84 17.85
C ALA A 42 8.47 -7.10 18.44
N GLN A 43 9.72 -7.38 18.04
CA GLN A 43 10.46 -8.58 18.44
C GLN A 43 11.64 -8.32 19.36
N TRP A 44 11.84 -7.08 19.86
CA TRP A 44 12.91 -6.80 20.81
C TRP A 44 12.64 -7.50 22.14
N PRO A 45 13.40 -8.57 22.49
CA PRO A 45 13.15 -9.33 23.70
C PRO A 45 13.77 -8.57 24.88
N ASN A 46 12.94 -8.11 25.81
CA ASN A 46 13.42 -7.84 27.17
C ASN A 46 13.49 -9.19 27.91
N LEU A 47 14.58 -9.92 27.67
CA LEU A 47 14.84 -11.22 28.29
C LEU A 47 15.47 -11.05 29.69
N HIS A 48 14.81 -10.31 30.58
CA HIS A 48 15.14 -10.35 32.00
C HIS A 48 13.89 -10.03 32.83
N ASN A 49 13.18 -11.10 33.24
CA ASN A 49 12.09 -11.13 34.22
C ASN A 49 10.73 -10.55 33.81
N THR A 50 10.09 -11.07 32.76
CA THR A 50 8.67 -10.76 32.52
C THR A 50 7.76 -11.76 33.24
N ASP A 51 7.02 -11.27 34.23
CA ASP A 51 5.92 -12.01 34.87
C ASP A 51 4.79 -12.29 33.87
N ILE A 52 3.98 -13.33 34.12
CA ILE A 52 2.85 -13.73 33.25
C ILE A 52 1.83 -12.59 33.03
N ASN A 53 1.75 -11.65 33.98
CA ASN A 53 0.92 -10.44 33.92
C ASN A 53 1.58 -9.30 33.10
N GLU A 54 2.90 -9.30 32.97
CA GLU A 54 3.62 -8.43 32.04
C GLU A 54 3.54 -8.95 30.61
N VAL A 55 3.49 -10.28 30.40
CA VAL A 55 3.33 -10.87 29.06
C VAL A 55 2.02 -10.41 28.41
N SER A 56 0.90 -10.41 29.13
CA SER A 56 -0.41 -9.98 28.60
C SER A 56 -0.48 -8.48 28.31
N THR A 57 0.10 -7.65 29.19
CA THR A 57 0.17 -6.19 29.02
C THR A 57 1.20 -5.77 27.95
N SER A 58 2.30 -6.50 27.81
CA SER A 58 3.29 -6.32 26.73
C SER A 58 2.74 -6.76 25.38
N PHE A 59 1.92 -7.81 25.33
CA PHE A 59 1.25 -8.24 24.11
C PHE A 59 0.20 -7.22 23.65
N MET A 60 -0.60 -6.68 24.58
CA MET A 60 -1.58 -5.63 24.26
C MET A 60 -0.92 -4.29 23.88
N SER A 61 0.09 -3.83 24.63
CA SER A 61 0.76 -2.54 24.37
C SER A 61 1.73 -2.59 23.17
N GLY A 62 2.43 -3.71 22.98
CA GLY A 62 3.34 -3.95 21.86
C GLY A 62 2.60 -4.15 20.54
N TRP A 63 1.53 -4.96 20.52
CA TRP A 63 0.78 -5.25 19.29
C TRP A 63 -0.16 -4.10 18.87
N LEU A 64 -0.83 -3.43 19.82
CA LEU A 64 -1.84 -2.40 19.50
C LEU A 64 -1.29 -0.96 19.46
N GLY A 65 -0.24 -0.64 20.22
CA GLY A 65 0.26 0.74 20.34
C GLY A 65 1.36 1.05 19.31
N SER A 66 2.55 0.50 19.54
CA SER A 66 3.75 0.87 18.79
C SER A 66 3.78 0.26 17.39
N SER A 67 3.52 -1.05 17.26
CA SER A 67 3.56 -1.73 15.97
C SER A 67 2.45 -1.28 15.02
N PHE A 68 1.28 -0.90 15.54
CA PHE A 68 0.19 -0.38 14.73
C PHE A 68 0.53 0.99 14.12
N LEU A 69 1.00 1.95 14.93
CA LEU A 69 1.36 3.29 14.43
C LEU A 69 2.52 3.23 13.44
N ILE A 70 3.55 2.42 13.70
CA ILE A 70 4.69 2.25 12.79
C ILE A 70 4.24 1.53 11.51
N GLY A 71 3.36 0.53 11.63
CA GLY A 71 2.74 -0.14 10.48
C GLY A 71 1.90 0.79 9.61
N LEU A 72 1.18 1.75 10.23
CA LEU A 72 0.49 2.81 9.50
C LEU A 72 1.48 3.68 8.71
N ILE A 73 2.59 4.09 9.34
CA ILE A 73 3.65 4.85 8.65
C ILE A 73 4.22 4.04 7.49
N ALA A 74 4.49 2.75 7.67
CA ALA A 74 4.99 1.88 6.61
C ALA A 74 4.00 1.75 5.44
N SER A 75 2.71 1.54 5.73
CA SER A 75 1.66 1.45 4.69
C SER A 75 1.45 2.77 3.94
N LEU A 76 1.66 3.90 4.62
CA LEU A 76 1.63 5.23 4.04
C LEU A 76 2.81 5.46 3.09
N LEU A 77 4.03 5.07 3.49
CA LEU A 77 5.22 5.15 2.65
C LEU A 77 5.11 4.24 1.42
N GLN A 78 4.53 3.05 1.58
CA GLN A 78 4.25 2.14 0.47
C GLN A 78 3.25 2.76 -0.53
N SER A 79 2.17 3.37 -0.03
CA SER A 79 1.18 4.07 -0.86
C SER A 79 1.81 5.26 -1.60
N SER A 80 2.73 5.97 -0.94
CA SER A 80 3.47 7.10 -1.51
C SER A 80 4.46 6.67 -2.59
N ALA A 81 5.16 5.56 -2.39
CA ALA A 81 6.02 4.96 -3.41
C ALA A 81 5.19 4.55 -4.65
N MET A 82 4.03 3.95 -4.45
CA MET A 82 3.11 3.60 -5.54
C MET A 82 2.67 4.84 -6.33
N PHE A 83 2.36 5.94 -5.64
CA PHE A 83 2.03 7.22 -6.27
C PHE A 83 3.18 7.79 -7.09
N ALA A 84 4.41 7.73 -6.57
CA ALA A 84 5.60 8.19 -7.28
C ALA A 84 5.83 7.39 -8.57
N MET A 85 5.72 6.06 -8.50
CA MET A 85 5.86 5.17 -9.66
C MET A 85 4.82 5.48 -10.75
N ILE A 86 3.55 5.67 -10.35
CA ILE A 86 2.47 5.98 -11.30
C ILE A 86 2.64 7.36 -11.92
N ASP A 87 3.09 8.35 -11.14
CA ASP A 87 3.33 9.68 -11.67
C ASP A 87 4.47 9.69 -12.70
N ILE A 88 5.53 8.91 -12.47
CA ILE A 88 6.63 8.72 -13.42
C ILE A 88 6.14 8.03 -14.69
N GLN A 89 5.38 6.95 -14.55
CA GLN A 89 4.83 6.22 -15.70
C GLN A 89 3.91 7.10 -16.57
N ARG A 90 3.27 8.10 -15.98
CA ARG A 90 2.39 9.05 -16.66
C ARG A 90 3.11 10.32 -17.13
N ASP A 91 4.45 10.35 -17.13
CA ASP A 91 5.28 11.54 -17.45
C ASP A 91 4.96 12.79 -16.61
N ASN A 92 4.33 12.60 -15.44
CA ASN A 92 3.99 13.69 -14.52
C ASN A 92 5.06 13.94 -13.46
N ALA A 93 6.16 13.17 -13.48
CA ALA A 93 7.24 13.29 -12.52
C ALA A 93 8.58 12.86 -13.13
N GLU A 94 9.63 13.63 -12.83
CA GLU A 94 11.00 13.26 -13.14
C GLU A 94 11.59 12.33 -12.07
N HIS A 95 12.60 11.55 -12.47
CA HIS A 95 13.42 10.68 -11.61
C HIS A 95 14.38 11.46 -10.69
N LYS A 96 13.85 12.42 -9.94
CA LYS A 96 14.60 13.30 -9.03
C LYS A 96 13.98 13.28 -7.63
N ASN A 97 14.81 13.50 -6.61
CA ASN A 97 14.41 13.59 -5.21
C ASN A 97 13.60 12.37 -4.72
N ALA A 98 14.14 11.16 -4.89
CA ALA A 98 13.50 9.90 -4.50
C ALA A 98 13.01 9.90 -3.03
N MET A 99 13.80 10.46 -2.11
CA MET A 99 13.42 10.57 -0.70
C MET A 99 12.19 11.46 -0.51
N GLN A 100 12.14 12.65 -1.14
CA GLN A 100 10.98 13.53 -1.06
C GLN A 100 9.73 12.85 -1.65
N ARG A 101 9.89 12.13 -2.75
CA ARG A 101 8.80 11.37 -3.39
C ARG A 101 8.24 10.25 -2.51
N ALA A 102 9.08 9.62 -1.69
CA ALA A 102 8.65 8.66 -0.68
C ALA A 102 7.66 9.27 0.33
N PHE A 103 7.69 10.58 0.52
CA PHE A 103 6.79 11.33 1.41
C PHE A 103 5.73 12.15 0.65
N SER A 104 5.55 11.93 -0.65
CA SER A 104 4.68 12.76 -1.51
C SER A 104 3.20 12.78 -1.13
N ILE A 105 2.74 11.84 -0.31
CA ILE A 105 1.38 11.86 0.23
C ILE A 105 1.13 13.05 1.18
N PHE A 106 2.19 13.59 1.77
CA PHE A 106 2.14 14.78 2.63
C PHE A 106 2.17 16.09 1.84
N ASP A 107 2.44 16.05 0.53
CA ASP A 107 2.49 17.26 -0.31
C ASP A 107 1.12 17.95 -0.42
N ASN A 108 0.02 17.21 -0.22
CA ASN A 108 -1.33 17.75 -0.24
C ASN A 108 -2.19 17.11 0.86
N GLY A 109 -2.74 17.95 1.74
CA GLY A 109 -3.60 17.51 2.84
C GLY A 109 -4.80 16.67 2.40
N GLN A 110 -5.34 16.91 1.20
CA GLN A 110 -6.44 16.10 0.66
C GLN A 110 -6.00 14.67 0.30
N TYR A 111 -4.76 14.46 -0.15
CA TYR A 111 -4.23 13.12 -0.39
C TYR A 111 -4.06 12.36 0.91
N PHE A 112 -3.51 13.02 1.94
CA PHE A 112 -3.34 12.45 3.26
C PHE A 112 -4.69 12.09 3.92
N ILE A 113 -5.65 13.02 3.95
CA ILE A 113 -6.99 12.77 4.51
C ILE A 113 -7.71 11.69 3.71
N GLY A 114 -7.63 11.72 2.38
CA GLY A 114 -8.23 10.70 1.53
C GLY A 114 -7.64 9.32 1.76
N TRP A 115 -6.32 9.24 1.97
CA TRP A 115 -5.64 8.01 2.32
C TRP A 115 -6.15 7.45 3.65
N ILE A 116 -6.23 8.26 4.70
CA ILE A 116 -6.76 7.84 6.01
C ILE A 116 -8.17 7.29 5.87
N ILE A 117 -9.08 8.07 5.28
CA ILE A 117 -10.50 7.72 5.23
C ILE A 117 -10.72 6.46 4.38
N ILE A 118 -10.11 6.36 3.20
CA ILE A 118 -10.24 5.20 2.34
C ILE A 118 -9.62 3.96 2.99
N THR A 119 -8.47 4.10 3.66
CA THR A 119 -7.81 2.98 4.34
C THR A 119 -8.67 2.46 5.49
N ILE A 120 -9.25 3.34 6.31
CA ILE A 120 -10.15 2.95 7.40
C ILE A 120 -11.38 2.22 6.84
N ILE A 121 -12.06 2.81 5.86
CA ILE A 121 -13.29 2.21 5.30
C ILE A 121 -12.99 0.85 4.68
N THR A 122 -11.95 0.76 3.85
CA THR A 122 -11.62 -0.49 3.15
C THR A 122 -11.12 -1.56 4.11
N THR A 123 -10.40 -1.19 5.18
CA THR A 123 -9.98 -2.11 6.24
C THR A 123 -11.18 -2.65 7.01
N VAL A 124 -12.11 -1.79 7.45
CA VAL A 124 -13.33 -2.22 8.15
C VAL A 124 -14.17 -3.12 7.25
N LEU A 125 -14.40 -2.74 6.00
CA LEU A 125 -15.15 -3.58 5.07
C LEU A 125 -14.47 -4.93 4.86
N THR A 126 -13.17 -4.95 4.63
CA THR A 126 -12.41 -6.19 4.43
C THR A 126 -12.45 -7.06 5.69
N PHE A 127 -12.31 -6.47 6.87
CA PHE A 127 -12.42 -7.16 8.16
C PHE A 127 -13.80 -7.80 8.35
N LEU A 128 -14.88 -7.07 8.05
CA LEU A 128 -16.24 -7.62 8.11
C LEU A 128 -16.44 -8.80 7.14
N TRP A 129 -15.87 -8.72 5.93
CA TRP A 129 -15.91 -9.83 4.97
C TRP A 129 -15.06 -11.03 5.43
N SER A 130 -13.89 -10.77 6.00
CA SER A 130 -13.00 -11.80 6.56
C SER A 130 -13.63 -12.50 7.78
N LEU A 131 -14.39 -11.77 8.60
CA LEU A 131 -15.10 -12.32 9.76
C LEU A 131 -16.21 -13.28 9.33
N LEU A 132 -16.87 -13.00 8.20
CA LEU A 132 -17.85 -13.90 7.62
C LEU A 132 -17.18 -15.17 7.07
N LEU A 133 -16.13 -15.00 6.26
CA LEU A 133 -15.33 -16.09 5.69
C LEU A 133 -13.95 -15.55 5.26
N PHE A 134 -12.88 -16.31 5.47
CA PHE A 134 -11.52 -15.89 5.15
C PHE A 134 -11.29 -15.59 3.65
N ILE A 135 -11.77 -16.47 2.76
CA ILE A 135 -11.58 -16.35 1.30
C ILE A 135 -12.22 -15.07 0.71
N PRO A 136 -13.50 -14.72 0.96
CA PRO A 136 -14.07 -13.50 0.43
C PRO A 136 -13.44 -12.23 1.01
N GLY A 137 -12.84 -12.28 2.21
CA GLY A 137 -12.01 -11.20 2.74
C GLY A 137 -10.87 -10.82 1.77
N ILE A 138 -10.11 -11.82 1.32
CA ILE A 138 -9.02 -11.63 0.34
C ILE A 138 -9.57 -11.07 -0.99
N VAL A 139 -10.66 -11.63 -1.51
CA VAL A 139 -11.25 -11.16 -2.78
C VAL A 139 -11.72 -9.69 -2.67
N LYS A 140 -12.19 -9.27 -1.49
CA LYS A 140 -12.64 -7.91 -1.24
C LYS A 140 -11.47 -6.93 -1.09
N SER A 141 -10.35 -7.33 -0.51
CA SER A 141 -9.16 -6.46 -0.47
C SER A 141 -8.71 -6.08 -1.90
N PHE A 142 -8.66 -7.04 -2.83
CA PHE A 142 -8.38 -6.75 -4.25
C PHE A 142 -9.42 -5.81 -4.89
N SER A 143 -10.69 -5.93 -4.51
CA SER A 143 -11.76 -5.08 -5.04
C SER A 143 -11.59 -3.60 -4.68
N TYR A 144 -10.90 -3.31 -3.58
CA TYR A 144 -10.68 -1.96 -3.07
C TYR A 144 -9.31 -1.37 -3.41
N SER A 145 -8.42 -2.18 -4.01
CA SER A 145 -7.04 -1.80 -4.33
C SER A 145 -6.89 -0.50 -5.13
N GLN A 146 -7.89 -0.15 -5.94
CA GLN A 146 -7.84 1.03 -6.81
C GLN A 146 -8.50 2.27 -6.19
N ALA A 147 -9.21 2.13 -5.07
CA ALA A 147 -10.02 3.22 -4.50
C ALA A 147 -9.20 4.46 -4.18
N LEU A 148 -8.01 4.25 -3.60
CA LEU A 148 -7.10 5.32 -3.22
C LEU A 148 -6.60 6.10 -4.44
N LEU A 149 -6.23 5.40 -5.52
CA LEU A 149 -5.76 6.03 -6.75
C LEU A 149 -6.87 6.82 -7.45
N ILE A 150 -8.07 6.25 -7.51
CA ILE A 150 -9.23 6.91 -8.12
C ILE A 150 -9.54 8.21 -7.40
N TYR A 151 -9.55 8.19 -6.06
CA TYR A 151 -9.76 9.40 -5.27
C TYR A 151 -8.64 10.43 -5.51
N ARG A 152 -7.37 10.00 -5.46
CA ARG A 152 -6.23 10.89 -5.74
C ARG A 152 -6.31 11.54 -7.12
N ASP A 153 -6.64 10.76 -8.14
CA ASP A 153 -6.79 11.25 -9.52
C ASP A 153 -7.95 12.27 -9.61
N SER A 154 -9.05 12.05 -8.88
CA SER A 154 -10.16 13.02 -8.82
C SER A 154 -9.77 14.33 -8.14
N VAL A 155 -8.98 14.27 -7.06
CA VAL A 155 -8.43 15.46 -6.38
C VAL A 155 -7.48 16.21 -7.32
N LYS A 156 -6.59 15.48 -8.04
CA LYS A 156 -5.68 16.07 -9.05
C LYS A 156 -6.44 16.79 -10.17
N ALA A 157 -7.62 16.27 -10.56
CA ALA A 157 -8.47 16.86 -11.58
C ALA A 157 -9.27 18.10 -11.10
N GLY A 158 -9.17 18.49 -9.81
CA GLY A 158 -9.87 19.64 -9.25
C GLY A 158 -11.32 19.37 -8.84
N HIS A 159 -11.81 18.14 -8.99
CA HIS A 159 -13.17 17.72 -8.64
C HIS A 159 -13.11 16.50 -7.71
N PRO A 160 -12.90 16.70 -6.40
CA PRO A 160 -12.73 15.61 -5.45
C PRO A 160 -14.03 14.78 -5.35
N MET A 161 -13.92 13.51 -5.70
CA MET A 161 -15.01 12.54 -5.61
C MET A 161 -15.26 12.13 -4.14
N GLY A 162 -16.48 11.70 -3.81
CA GLY A 162 -16.77 11.17 -2.48
C GLY A 162 -15.97 9.89 -2.18
N TYR A 163 -15.54 9.67 -0.93
CA TYR A 163 -14.72 8.50 -0.55
C TYR A 163 -15.43 7.16 -0.85
N MET A 164 -16.73 7.06 -0.56
CA MET A 164 -17.52 5.86 -0.86
C MET A 164 -17.77 5.69 -2.36
N GLU A 165 -17.83 6.79 -3.10
CA GLU A 165 -17.96 6.76 -4.55
C GLU A 165 -16.67 6.22 -5.18
N ALA A 166 -15.49 6.68 -4.73
CA ALA A 166 -14.20 6.14 -5.15
C ALA A 166 -14.06 4.63 -4.85
N ILE A 167 -14.52 4.17 -3.69
CA ILE A 167 -14.54 2.74 -3.34
C ILE A 167 -15.51 1.95 -4.24
N THR A 168 -16.65 2.55 -4.59
CA THR A 168 -17.63 1.94 -5.48
C THR A 168 -17.10 1.83 -6.91
N GLU A 169 -16.44 2.89 -7.40
CA GLU A 169 -15.75 2.88 -8.68
C GLU A 169 -14.61 1.86 -8.73
N SER A 170 -13.83 1.73 -7.66
CA SER A 170 -12.82 0.67 -7.54
C SER A 170 -13.44 -0.71 -7.70
N ARG A 171 -14.55 -0.99 -7.00
CA ARG A 171 -15.25 -2.28 -7.10
C ARG A 171 -15.71 -2.59 -8.51
N LYS A 172 -16.30 -1.60 -9.21
CA LYS A 172 -16.76 -1.74 -10.60
C LYS A 172 -15.58 -2.01 -11.55
N ARG A 173 -14.49 -1.26 -11.42
CA ARG A 173 -13.30 -1.42 -12.28
C ARG A 173 -12.58 -2.76 -12.04
N MET A 174 -12.67 -3.28 -10.83
CA MET A 174 -12.08 -4.55 -10.42
C MET A 174 -12.97 -5.76 -10.71
N ASP A 175 -14.21 -5.56 -11.15
CA ASP A 175 -15.09 -6.68 -11.49
C ASP A 175 -14.52 -7.48 -12.69
N GLY A 176 -14.47 -8.80 -12.56
CA GLY A 176 -13.78 -9.68 -13.52
C GLY A 176 -12.24 -9.59 -13.54
N LYS A 177 -11.60 -8.66 -12.81
CA LYS A 177 -10.13 -8.47 -12.81
C LYS A 177 -9.41 -8.91 -11.52
N LYS A 178 -10.14 -9.25 -10.46
CA LYS A 178 -9.56 -9.67 -9.17
C LYS A 178 -8.72 -10.95 -9.28
N GLY A 179 -9.26 -11.98 -9.93
CA GLY A 179 -8.54 -13.24 -10.16
C GLY A 179 -7.33 -13.05 -11.07
N PHE A 180 -7.40 -12.11 -12.01
CA PHE A 180 -6.25 -11.75 -12.83
C PHE A 180 -5.14 -11.08 -12.01
N LEU A 181 -5.47 -10.12 -11.14
CA LEU A 181 -4.48 -9.52 -10.23
C LEU A 181 -3.82 -10.58 -9.36
N PHE A 182 -4.60 -11.49 -8.78
CA PHE A 182 -4.05 -12.57 -7.96
C PHE A 182 -3.03 -13.44 -8.72
N ILE A 183 -3.36 -13.87 -9.94
CA ILE A 183 -2.44 -14.66 -10.78
C ILE A 183 -1.22 -13.83 -11.20
N PHE A 184 -1.42 -12.53 -11.47
CA PHE A 184 -0.33 -11.62 -11.80
C PHE A 184 0.67 -11.49 -10.64
N ASP A 185 0.17 -11.30 -9.42
CA ASP A 185 0.98 -11.22 -8.20
C ASP A 185 1.74 -12.53 -7.96
N LEU A 186 1.10 -13.68 -8.15
CA LEU A 186 1.76 -14.99 -8.08
C LEU A 186 2.89 -15.16 -9.11
N SER A 187 2.78 -14.52 -10.28
CA SER A 187 3.81 -14.60 -11.33
C SER A 187 5.10 -13.85 -11.03
N PHE A 188 5.17 -13.15 -9.90
CA PHE A 188 6.40 -12.56 -9.36
C PHE A 188 7.03 -13.40 -8.24
N LEU A 189 6.27 -14.35 -7.68
CA LEU A 189 6.74 -15.22 -6.60
C LEU A 189 7.37 -16.53 -7.11
N GLY A 190 7.00 -16.97 -8.31
CA GLY A 190 7.59 -18.12 -9.01
C GLY A 190 8.38 -17.68 -10.23
#